data_AF-A0A958GTM8-F1
#
_entry.id   AF-A0A958GTM8-F1
#
_cell.length_a   1.000
_cell.length_b   1.000
_cell.length_c   1.000
_cell.angle_alpha   90.00
_cell.angle_beta   90.00
_cell.angle_gamma   90.00
#
_symmetry.space_group_name_H-M   'P 1'
#
loop_
_entity.id
_entity.type
_entity.pdbx_description
1 polymer ?
#
loop_
_entity_poly.entity_id
_entity_poly.type
_entity_poly.pdbx_seq_one_letter_code
_entity_poly.pdbx_strand_id
1 'polypeptide(L)'
;MSESERISLSYQAVERKGVRPALSRALTFLVFEGHGTRVGLELSLCVIGYTVASLAVPWNTLGVPLKWATLISWFGCCFLVILLDQLLLCRSVYTFRRAYLFQLAGAFEKALSTLEEIGPESRTFIPLPASRYHLQRAEVLSHAERFGEAERELHLAELAGAQGEELHIARSRHYRLKGDLAAATEELAAAKAVFGVSAPLRLEEGLLELGRRKDLWAAKRIFQEVMEMPDSPHFAGESTHHLAKAYWNATRLWTGEAEEGLDGISRAIDRLRSAILYVDTLRPVLSQLLLERSHYFATHKEPSAAVLDLKVAMAFCTYPLLASRGETIREELLWRHAVTV
;
A
#
# COMPACT_ATOMS: atom_id res chain seq x y z
N MET A 1 -14.55 27.50 -4.62
CA MET A 1 -13.24 27.38 -5.31
C MET A 1 -13.37 26.41 -6.45
N SER A 2 -13.07 26.91 -7.65
CA SER A 2 -13.01 26.11 -8.86
C SER A 2 -11.81 25.14 -8.80
N GLU A 3 -11.87 24.07 -9.58
CA GLU A 3 -10.83 23.05 -9.66
C GLU A 3 -9.53 23.59 -10.27
N SER A 4 -9.66 24.51 -11.23
CA SER A 4 -8.54 25.26 -11.82
C SER A 4 -7.78 26.10 -10.77
N GLU A 5 -8.49 26.75 -9.84
CA GLU A 5 -7.86 27.51 -8.74
C GLU A 5 -7.13 26.59 -7.76
N ARG A 6 -7.66 25.40 -7.46
CA ARG A 6 -6.98 24.43 -6.59
C ARG A 6 -5.68 23.91 -7.22
N ILE A 7 -5.71 23.67 -8.52
CA ILE A 7 -4.54 23.18 -9.27
C ILE A 7 -3.46 24.27 -9.35
N SER A 8 -3.82 25.53 -9.60
CA SER A 8 -2.83 26.62 -9.62
C SER A 8 -2.22 26.86 -8.25
N LEU A 9 -3.01 26.68 -7.17
CA LEU A 9 -2.51 26.74 -5.79
C LEU A 9 -1.52 25.61 -5.51
N SER A 10 -1.81 24.37 -5.94
CA SER A 10 -0.86 23.25 -5.78
C SER A 10 0.45 23.45 -6.52
N TYR A 11 0.44 24.00 -7.74
CA TYR A 11 1.66 24.36 -8.47
C TYR A 11 2.47 25.42 -7.72
N GLN A 12 1.81 26.48 -7.25
CA GLN A 12 2.47 27.51 -6.45
C GLN A 12 2.97 26.98 -5.10
N ALA A 13 2.31 25.99 -4.49
CA ALA A 13 2.74 25.38 -3.24
C ALA A 13 3.96 24.45 -3.41
N VAL A 14 4.05 23.74 -4.53
CA VAL A 14 5.24 22.94 -4.89
C VAL A 14 6.45 23.85 -5.16
N GLU A 15 6.26 24.99 -5.82
CA GLU A 15 7.30 26.02 -6.00
C GLU A 15 7.67 26.74 -4.69
N ARG A 16 6.71 26.94 -3.77
CA ARG A 16 6.91 27.55 -2.44
C ARG A 16 7.57 26.60 -1.43
N LYS A 17 8.52 25.77 -1.85
CA LYS A 17 9.43 24.99 -0.97
C LYS A 17 10.26 25.84 0.03
N GLY A 18 9.99 27.14 0.18
CA GLY A 18 10.71 28.08 1.03
C GLY A 18 10.23 28.32 2.48
N VAL A 19 8.97 28.09 2.87
CA VAL A 19 8.52 28.54 4.22
C VAL A 19 7.56 27.57 4.90
N ARG A 20 8.09 26.45 5.39
CA ARG A 20 7.50 25.74 6.54
C ARG A 20 8.58 25.53 7.59
N PRO A 21 8.28 25.67 8.89
CA PRO A 21 9.28 25.50 9.93
C PRO A 21 9.90 24.11 9.82
N ALA A 22 11.24 24.04 9.90
CA ALA A 22 12.04 22.83 9.75
C ALA A 22 11.53 21.66 10.61
N LEU A 23 10.95 21.97 11.78
CA LEU A 23 10.34 21.00 12.69
C LEU A 23 9.14 20.26 12.09
N SER A 24 8.25 20.95 11.36
CA SER A 24 7.08 20.30 10.74
C SER A 24 7.48 19.30 9.65
N ARG A 25 8.53 19.63 8.86
CA ARG A 25 9.08 18.74 7.84
C ARG A 25 9.77 17.53 8.46
N ALA A 26 10.54 17.74 9.53
CA ALA A 26 11.18 16.66 10.28
C ALA A 26 10.14 15.71 10.90
N LEU A 27 9.06 16.24 11.48
CA LEU A 27 7.94 15.44 11.99
C LEU A 27 7.24 14.67 10.87
N THR A 28 6.86 15.32 9.77
CA THR A 28 6.26 14.64 8.61
C THR A 28 7.14 13.49 8.07
N PHE A 29 8.46 13.72 7.97
CA PHE A 29 9.42 12.67 7.59
C PHE A 29 9.42 11.51 8.58
N LEU A 30 9.55 11.77 9.89
CA LEU A 30 9.56 10.72 10.92
C LEU A 30 8.28 9.87 10.93
N VAL A 31 7.16 10.48 10.59
CA VAL A 31 5.84 9.85 10.66
C VAL A 31 5.57 8.93 9.49
N PHE A 32 5.96 9.36 8.28
CA PHE A 32 5.66 8.63 7.05
C PHE A 32 6.87 7.84 6.53
N GLU A 33 8.09 8.36 6.66
CA GLU A 33 9.31 7.85 6.00
C GLU A 33 10.36 7.30 6.97
N GLY A 34 10.39 7.76 8.22
CA GLY A 34 11.44 7.46 9.19
C GLY A 34 11.04 6.55 10.34
N HIS A 35 10.35 5.43 10.09
CA HIS A 35 9.85 4.57 11.18
C HIS A 35 10.94 4.15 12.18
N GLY A 36 12.13 3.75 11.69
CA GLY A 36 13.27 3.42 12.56
C GLY A 36 13.82 4.62 13.34
N THR A 37 13.91 5.79 12.70
CA THR A 37 14.35 7.05 13.31
C THR A 37 13.33 7.58 14.31
N ARG A 38 12.04 7.32 14.10
CA ARG A 38 10.94 7.64 15.01
C ARG A 38 10.99 6.79 16.27
N VAL A 39 11.14 5.47 16.15
CA VAL A 39 11.32 4.59 17.31
C VAL A 39 12.56 5.02 18.12
N GLY A 40 13.66 5.36 17.43
CA GLY A 40 14.85 5.92 18.07
C GLY A 40 14.60 7.26 18.80
N LEU A 41 13.80 8.14 18.22
CA LEU A 41 13.42 9.42 18.83
C LEU A 41 12.50 9.23 20.04
N GLU A 42 11.49 8.37 19.94
CA GLU A 42 10.56 8.05 21.04
C GLU A 42 11.32 7.46 22.24
N LEU A 43 12.24 6.52 22.00
CA LEU A 43 13.14 5.98 23.02
C LEU A 43 13.98 7.08 23.66
N SER A 44 14.54 7.99 22.86
CA SER A 44 15.35 9.11 23.36
C SER A 44 14.52 10.08 24.21
N LEU A 45 13.29 10.40 23.79
CA LEU A 45 12.36 11.25 24.53
C LEU A 45 11.91 10.60 25.86
N CYS A 46 11.73 9.28 25.88
CA CYS A 46 11.45 8.55 27.12
C CYS A 46 12.61 8.65 28.11
N VAL A 47 13.85 8.50 27.63
CA VAL A 47 15.07 8.63 28.46
C VAL A 47 15.26 10.05 28.97
N ILE A 48 15.07 11.06 28.13
CA ILE A 48 15.16 12.47 28.52
C ILE A 48 14.06 12.81 29.53
N GLY A 49 12.81 12.44 29.24
CA GLY A 49 11.67 12.65 30.14
C GLY A 49 11.90 11.99 31.50
N TYR A 50 12.37 10.74 31.52
CA TYR A 50 12.72 10.03 32.75
C TYR A 50 13.80 10.76 33.55
N THR A 51 14.84 11.27 32.87
CA THR A 51 15.94 11.99 33.51
C THR A 51 15.43 13.29 34.14
N VAL A 52 14.58 14.04 33.42
CA VAL A 52 13.94 15.26 33.95
C VAL A 52 13.02 14.93 35.12
N ALA A 53 12.17 13.91 35.01
CA ALA A 53 11.27 13.50 36.08
C ALA A 53 12.02 13.03 37.34
N SER A 54 13.18 12.38 37.17
CA SER A 54 14.01 11.93 38.29
C SER A 54 14.74 13.08 38.99
N LEU A 55 15.05 14.17 38.27
CA LEU A 55 15.78 15.33 38.80
C LEU A 55 14.87 16.46 39.30
N ALA A 56 13.74 16.68 38.63
CA ALA A 56 12.90 17.85 38.84
C ALA A 56 11.66 17.57 39.71
N VAL A 57 11.20 16.33 39.80
CA VAL A 57 10.03 15.99 40.64
C VAL A 57 10.52 15.66 42.05
N PRO A 58 10.06 16.39 43.08
CA PRO A 58 10.51 16.15 44.45
C PRO A 58 9.75 14.97 45.07
N TRP A 59 9.99 13.76 44.56
CA TRP A 59 9.30 12.52 44.95
C TRP A 59 9.30 12.26 46.46
N ASN A 60 10.38 12.64 47.15
CA ASN A 60 10.50 12.53 48.61
C ASN A 60 9.48 13.41 49.35
N THR A 61 9.17 14.60 48.83
CA THR A 61 8.13 15.47 49.42
C THR A 61 6.71 14.98 49.13
N LEU A 62 6.56 14.11 48.12
CA LEU A 62 5.29 13.45 47.76
C LEU A 62 5.09 12.12 48.51
N GLY A 63 6.00 11.74 49.42
CA GLY A 63 5.91 10.51 50.19
C GLY A 63 6.12 9.22 49.36
N VAL A 64 6.65 9.32 48.14
CA VAL A 64 6.88 8.18 47.26
C VAL A 64 8.28 7.62 47.50
N PRO A 65 8.43 6.32 47.87
CA PRO A 65 9.74 5.71 48.02
C PRO A 65 10.53 5.71 46.72
N LEU A 66 11.85 5.90 46.78
CA LEU A 66 12.73 6.07 45.62
C LEU A 66 12.60 4.96 44.55
N LYS A 67 12.38 3.70 44.97
CA LYS A 67 12.16 2.56 44.06
C LYS A 67 10.87 2.69 43.24
N TRP A 68 9.82 3.28 43.80
CA TRP A 68 8.57 3.55 43.11
C TRP A 68 8.66 4.83 42.29
N ALA A 69 9.41 5.83 42.75
CA ALA A 69 9.65 7.08 42.03
C ALA A 69 10.31 6.87 40.65
N THR A 70 11.32 5.99 40.57
CA THR A 70 11.96 5.62 39.30
C THR A 70 11.01 4.90 38.36
N LEU A 71 10.24 3.93 38.87
CA LEU A 71 9.21 3.22 38.09
C LEU A 71 8.12 4.16 37.58
N ILE A 72 7.56 5.01 38.43
CA ILE A 72 6.50 5.97 38.08
C ILE A 72 7.03 7.01 37.07
N SER A 73 8.26 7.50 37.26
CA SER A 73 8.88 8.42 36.30
C SER A 73 9.07 7.78 34.94
N TRP A 74 9.54 6.52 34.89
CA TRP A 74 9.73 5.80 33.65
C TRP A 74 8.40 5.53 32.94
N PHE A 75 7.44 4.88 33.61
CA PHE A 75 6.14 4.57 33.02
C PHE A 75 5.33 5.82 32.67
N GLY A 76 5.37 6.86 33.49
CA GLY A 76 4.73 8.14 33.22
C GLY A 76 5.31 8.82 31.98
N CYS A 77 6.63 8.79 31.79
CA CYS A 77 7.28 9.36 30.61
C CYS A 77 7.00 8.53 29.36
N CYS A 78 7.08 7.19 29.42
CA CYS A 78 6.69 6.32 28.32
C CYS A 78 5.22 6.56 27.93
N PHE A 79 4.32 6.65 28.90
CA PHE A 79 2.91 6.93 28.65
C PHE A 79 2.70 8.30 28.02
N LEU A 80 3.39 9.34 28.49
CA LEU A 80 3.29 10.69 27.93
C LEU A 80 3.81 10.74 26.47
N VAL A 81 4.93 10.07 26.19
CA VAL A 81 5.49 9.98 24.84
C VAL A 81 4.54 9.22 23.92
N ILE A 82 3.99 8.08 24.36
CA ILE A 82 2.97 7.34 23.61
C ILE A 82 1.71 8.19 23.42
N LEU A 83 1.25 8.91 24.43
CA LEU A 83 0.04 9.73 24.34
C LEU A 83 0.23 10.89 23.35
N LEU A 84 1.39 11.55 23.37
CA LEU A 84 1.76 12.58 22.40
C LEU A 84 1.86 11.98 21.00
N ASP A 85 2.51 10.83 20.85
CA ASP A 85 2.60 10.11 19.59
C ASP A 85 1.20 9.76 19.03
N GLN A 86 0.32 9.22 19.87
CA GLN A 86 -1.05 8.87 19.50
C GLN A 86 -1.89 10.11 19.17
N LEU A 87 -1.80 11.20 19.95
CA LEU A 87 -2.57 12.42 19.70
C LEU A 87 -2.13 13.15 18.43
N LEU A 88 -0.84 13.11 18.11
CA LEU A 88 -0.28 13.85 16.98
C LEU A 88 -0.32 13.04 15.67
N LEU A 89 -0.06 11.73 15.72
CA LEU A 89 0.16 10.92 14.52
C LEU A 89 -1.06 10.10 14.11
N CYS A 90 -1.84 9.61 15.07
CA CYS A 90 -2.94 8.70 14.73
C CYS A 90 -3.96 9.38 13.85
N ARG A 91 -4.20 10.69 13.97
CA ARG A 91 -5.20 11.36 13.12
C ARG A 91 -4.79 11.36 11.64
N SER A 92 -3.56 11.76 11.31
CA SER A 92 -3.12 11.80 9.91
C SER A 92 -2.93 10.41 9.32
N VAL A 93 -2.37 9.47 10.10
CA VAL A 93 -2.22 8.07 9.67
C VAL A 93 -3.58 7.38 9.53
N TYR A 94 -4.51 7.61 10.47
CA TYR A 94 -5.88 7.11 10.38
C TYR A 94 -6.60 7.66 9.16
N THR A 95 -6.47 8.97 8.89
CA THR A 95 -7.11 9.61 7.73
C THR A 95 -6.53 9.08 6.42
N PHE A 96 -5.21 8.90 6.35
CA PHE A 96 -4.53 8.28 5.21
C PHE A 96 -5.00 6.84 4.98
N ARG A 97 -4.98 6.01 6.04
CA ARG A 97 -5.49 4.63 6.02
C ARG A 97 -6.96 4.58 5.60
N ARG A 98 -7.79 5.49 6.12
CA ARG A 98 -9.22 5.57 5.82
C ARG A 98 -9.45 5.96 4.35
N ALA A 99 -8.67 6.87 3.80
CA ALA A 99 -8.72 7.18 2.38
C ALA A 99 -8.39 5.96 1.53
N TYR A 100 -7.35 5.20 1.90
CA TYR A 100 -7.01 3.96 1.23
C TYR A 100 -8.14 2.91 1.31
N LEU A 101 -8.79 2.75 2.48
CA LEU A 101 -9.94 1.87 2.61
C LEU A 101 -11.13 2.30 1.73
N PHE A 102 -11.37 3.61 1.57
CA PHE A 102 -12.38 4.09 0.62
C PHE A 102 -12.01 3.78 -0.83
N GLN A 103 -10.73 3.92 -1.20
CA GLN A 103 -10.23 3.54 -2.51
C GLN A 103 -10.45 2.04 -2.78
N LEU A 104 -10.12 1.17 -1.81
CA LEU A 104 -10.34 -0.28 -1.93
C LEU A 104 -11.82 -0.64 -2.12
N ALA A 105 -12.73 0.12 -1.52
CA ALA A 105 -14.17 -0.04 -1.65
C ALA A 105 -14.78 0.65 -2.89
N GLY A 106 -13.95 1.20 -3.79
CA GLY A 106 -14.40 1.90 -5.00
C GLY A 106 -15.02 3.27 -4.73
N ALA A 107 -14.97 3.78 -3.50
CA ALA A 107 -15.48 5.10 -3.13
C ALA A 107 -14.44 6.19 -3.44
N PHE A 108 -14.03 6.32 -4.71
CA PHE A 108 -12.88 7.13 -5.13
C PHE A 108 -13.01 8.62 -4.78
N GLU A 109 -14.18 9.25 -4.99
CA GLU A 109 -14.39 10.66 -4.61
C GLU A 109 -14.26 10.88 -3.10
N LYS A 110 -14.71 9.89 -2.32
CA LYS A 110 -14.56 9.91 -0.85
C LYS A 110 -13.11 9.72 -0.44
N ALA A 111 -12.36 8.87 -1.14
CA ALA A 111 -10.93 8.70 -0.94
C ALA A 111 -10.17 10.01 -1.23
N LEU A 112 -10.45 10.68 -2.36
CA LEU A 112 -9.81 11.95 -2.74
C LEU A 112 -10.11 13.07 -1.74
N SER A 113 -11.38 13.26 -1.37
CA SER A 113 -11.77 14.25 -0.36
C SER A 113 -11.15 13.97 1.02
N THR A 114 -11.05 12.69 1.41
CA THR A 114 -10.37 12.30 2.66
C THR A 114 -8.87 12.58 2.61
N LEU A 115 -8.20 12.38 1.45
CA LEU A 115 -6.79 12.74 1.27
C LEU A 115 -6.58 14.25 1.37
N GLU A 116 -7.49 15.06 0.84
CA GLU A 116 -7.40 16.53 0.90
C GLU A 116 -7.36 17.05 2.34
N GLU A 117 -8.04 16.38 3.28
CA GLU A 117 -8.01 16.73 4.72
C GLU A 117 -6.60 16.66 5.33
N ILE A 118 -5.69 15.86 4.75
CA ILE A 118 -4.30 15.70 5.20
C ILE A 118 -3.29 16.09 4.12
N GLY A 119 -3.73 16.76 3.06
CA GLY A 119 -2.87 17.14 1.96
C GLY A 119 -1.77 18.13 2.37
N PRO A 120 -0.80 18.39 1.48
CA PRO A 120 0.31 19.28 1.77
C PRO A 120 -0.16 20.66 2.22
N GLU A 121 -1.25 21.20 1.68
CA GLU A 121 -1.79 22.51 2.04
C GLU A 121 -2.74 22.49 3.24
N SER A 122 -3.02 21.31 3.81
CA SER A 122 -3.95 21.17 4.92
C SER A 122 -3.48 21.91 6.17
N ARG A 123 -4.45 22.37 6.98
CA ARG A 123 -4.25 22.92 8.33
C ARG A 123 -4.06 21.82 9.39
N THR A 124 -4.04 20.55 9.00
CA THR A 124 -3.75 19.45 9.92
C THR A 124 -2.37 19.60 10.56
N PHE A 125 -2.20 19.08 11.76
CA PHE A 125 -0.97 19.23 12.54
C PHE A 125 0.24 18.59 11.84
N ILE A 126 0.05 17.40 11.23
CA ILE A 126 1.08 16.71 10.44
C ILE A 126 0.50 16.39 9.06
N PRO A 127 0.78 17.22 8.04
CA PRO A 127 0.34 16.97 6.68
C PRO A 127 1.15 15.83 6.07
N LEU A 128 0.54 15.14 5.10
CA LEU A 128 1.18 14.11 4.29
C LEU A 128 2.28 14.75 3.41
N PRO A 129 3.44 14.09 3.23
CA PRO A 129 4.45 14.57 2.29
C PRO A 129 3.87 14.74 0.89
N ALA A 130 4.25 15.80 0.18
CA ALA A 130 3.70 16.11 -1.14
C ALA A 130 3.95 14.98 -2.16
N SER A 131 5.14 14.37 -2.15
CA SER A 131 5.45 13.20 -2.98
C SER A 131 4.44 12.07 -2.78
N ARG A 132 4.23 11.64 -1.53
CA ARG A 132 3.29 10.57 -1.17
C ARG A 132 1.82 10.93 -1.41
N TYR A 133 1.45 12.17 -1.12
CA TYR A 133 0.09 12.66 -1.37
C TYR A 133 -0.27 12.56 -2.84
N HIS A 134 0.59 13.06 -3.72
CA HIS A 134 0.36 13.04 -5.16
C HIS A 134 0.45 11.61 -5.74
N LEU A 135 1.35 10.75 -5.23
CA LEU A 135 1.37 9.33 -5.60
C LEU A 135 0.05 8.62 -5.23
N GLN A 136 -0.46 8.82 -4.01
CA GLN A 136 -1.71 8.19 -3.60
C GLN A 136 -2.89 8.69 -4.42
N ARG A 137 -2.95 9.99 -4.71
CA ARG A 137 -4.00 10.55 -5.58
C ARG A 137 -3.92 10.01 -6.99
N ALA A 138 -2.73 9.91 -7.56
CA ALA A 138 -2.52 9.28 -8.86
C ALA A 138 -3.04 7.83 -8.88
N GLU A 139 -2.79 7.06 -7.84
CA GLU A 139 -3.30 5.69 -7.71
C GLU A 139 -4.83 5.66 -7.68
N VAL A 140 -5.45 6.49 -6.83
CA VAL A 140 -6.92 6.62 -6.72
C VAL A 140 -7.54 7.00 -8.07
N LEU A 141 -6.99 8.03 -8.73
CA LEU A 141 -7.50 8.53 -10.01
C LEU A 141 -7.32 7.51 -11.14
N SER A 142 -6.22 6.75 -11.14
CA SER A 142 -6.00 5.67 -12.10
C SER A 142 -7.04 4.56 -11.94
N HIS A 143 -7.38 4.20 -10.70
CA HIS A 143 -8.45 3.24 -10.42
C HIS A 143 -9.85 3.81 -10.66
N ALA A 144 -10.03 5.12 -10.63
CA ALA A 144 -11.25 5.80 -11.03
C ALA A 144 -11.35 6.04 -12.55
N GLU A 145 -10.39 5.53 -13.34
CA GLU A 145 -10.29 5.72 -14.80
C GLU A 145 -10.18 7.19 -15.24
N ARG A 146 -9.80 8.08 -14.30
CA ARG A 146 -9.53 9.51 -14.55
C ARG A 146 -8.07 9.70 -15.00
N PHE A 147 -7.69 9.04 -16.08
CA PHE A 147 -6.28 8.85 -16.46
C PHE A 147 -5.51 10.16 -16.68
N GLY A 148 -6.09 11.15 -17.37
CA GLY A 148 -5.43 12.44 -17.60
C GLY A 148 -5.17 13.21 -16.31
N GLU A 149 -5.96 12.99 -15.26
CA GLU A 149 -5.74 13.59 -13.95
C GLU A 149 -4.67 12.84 -13.17
N ALA A 150 -4.68 11.51 -13.25
CA ALA A 150 -3.64 10.68 -12.65
C ALA A 150 -2.24 10.99 -13.22
N GLU A 151 -2.12 11.19 -14.53
CA GLU A 151 -0.85 11.60 -15.17
C GLU A 151 -0.34 12.94 -14.61
N ARG A 152 -1.24 13.91 -14.38
CA ARG A 152 -0.89 15.19 -13.75
C ARG A 152 -0.41 14.99 -12.32
N GLU A 153 -1.08 14.16 -11.52
CA GLU A 153 -0.67 13.86 -10.14
C GLU A 153 0.69 13.11 -10.10
N LEU A 154 0.96 12.20 -11.04
CA LEU A 154 2.28 11.55 -11.15
C LEU A 154 3.39 12.55 -11.45
N HIS A 155 3.12 13.53 -12.31
CA HIS A 155 4.07 14.62 -12.59
C HIS A 155 4.28 15.54 -11.37
N LEU A 156 3.21 15.89 -10.65
CA LEU A 156 3.32 16.65 -9.41
C LEU A 156 4.10 15.89 -8.32
N ALA A 157 3.92 14.57 -8.23
CA ALA A 157 4.68 13.72 -7.32
C ALA A 157 6.19 13.79 -7.62
N GLU A 158 6.57 13.67 -8.89
CA GLU A 158 7.95 13.80 -9.35
C GLU A 158 8.56 15.17 -8.98
N LEU A 159 7.87 16.27 -9.28
CA LEU A 159 8.29 17.63 -8.90
C LEU A 159 8.40 17.81 -7.37
N ALA A 160 7.51 17.15 -6.62
CA ALA A 160 7.55 17.15 -5.16
C ALA A 160 8.75 16.38 -4.61
N GLY A 161 9.36 15.49 -5.39
CA GLY A 161 10.55 14.70 -5.03
C GLY A 161 10.30 13.20 -4.93
N ALA A 162 9.16 12.69 -5.42
CA ALA A 162 9.02 11.25 -5.65
C ALA A 162 10.05 10.84 -6.71
N GLN A 163 10.91 9.88 -6.38
CA GLN A 163 11.99 9.41 -7.24
C GLN A 163 12.20 7.91 -7.02
N GLY A 164 13.06 7.32 -7.85
CA GLY A 164 13.42 5.92 -7.71
C GLY A 164 12.37 4.96 -8.26
N GLU A 165 12.52 3.69 -7.92
CA GLU A 165 11.70 2.59 -8.43
C GLU A 165 10.20 2.79 -8.15
N GLU A 166 9.83 3.38 -7.02
CA GLU A 166 8.43 3.58 -6.61
C GLU A 166 7.63 4.42 -7.63
N LEU A 167 8.22 5.52 -8.13
CA LEU A 167 7.56 6.37 -9.12
C LEU A 167 7.36 5.64 -10.45
N HIS A 168 8.37 4.90 -10.91
CA HIS A 168 8.29 4.14 -12.15
C HIS A 168 7.29 2.98 -12.04
N ILE A 169 7.23 2.31 -10.89
CA ILE A 169 6.22 1.28 -10.60
C ILE A 169 4.83 1.91 -10.64
N ALA A 170 4.62 3.08 -10.01
CA ALA A 170 3.34 3.78 -10.04
C ALA A 170 2.91 4.15 -11.48
N ARG A 171 3.84 4.66 -12.31
CA ARG A 171 3.61 4.94 -13.74
C ARG A 171 3.27 3.68 -14.53
N SER A 172 4.02 2.60 -14.36
CA SER A 172 3.76 1.33 -15.05
C SER A 172 2.37 0.79 -14.70
N ARG A 173 1.98 0.86 -13.42
CA ARG A 173 0.64 0.46 -12.96
C ARG A 173 -0.46 1.32 -13.54
N HIS A 174 -0.24 2.63 -13.60
CA HIS A 174 -1.15 3.57 -14.26
C HIS A 174 -1.35 3.18 -15.73
N TYR A 175 -0.28 2.97 -16.49
CA TYR A 175 -0.36 2.54 -17.89
C TYR A 175 -1.05 1.19 -18.06
N ARG A 176 -0.81 0.24 -17.15
CA ARG A 176 -1.51 -1.04 -17.11
C ARG A 176 -3.01 -0.88 -16.94
N LEU A 177 -3.45 0.01 -16.05
CA LEU A 177 -4.88 0.31 -15.84
C LEU A 177 -5.50 1.04 -17.04
N LYS A 178 -4.73 1.89 -17.71
CA LYS A 178 -5.11 2.56 -18.96
C LYS A 178 -5.21 1.60 -20.15
N GLY A 179 -4.67 0.38 -20.02
CA GLY A 179 -4.59 -0.62 -21.09
C GLY A 179 -3.38 -0.45 -22.02
N ASP A 180 -2.51 0.51 -21.76
CA ASP A 180 -1.28 0.74 -22.52
C ASP A 180 -0.14 -0.15 -22.01
N LEU A 181 -0.21 -1.43 -22.37
CA LEU A 181 0.75 -2.43 -21.93
C LEU A 181 2.15 -2.23 -22.52
N ALA A 182 2.27 -1.51 -23.63
CA ALA A 182 3.56 -1.17 -24.24
C ALA A 182 4.26 -0.12 -23.38
N ALA A 183 3.58 1.00 -23.09
CA ALA A 183 4.11 2.04 -22.21
C ALA A 183 4.43 1.50 -20.81
N ALA A 184 3.58 0.62 -20.25
CA ALA A 184 3.84 -0.02 -18.97
C ALA A 184 5.14 -0.86 -18.97
N THR A 185 5.45 -1.51 -20.09
CA THR A 185 6.67 -2.32 -20.25
C THR A 185 7.90 -1.43 -20.45
N GLU A 186 7.77 -0.39 -21.27
CA GLU A 186 8.83 0.60 -21.50
C GLU A 186 9.22 1.33 -20.22
N GLU A 187 8.25 1.68 -19.38
CA GLU A 187 8.49 2.31 -18.08
C GLU A 187 9.31 1.42 -17.13
N LEU A 188 8.98 0.11 -17.06
CA LEU A 188 9.74 -0.85 -16.25
C LEU A 188 11.13 -1.10 -16.83
N ALA A 189 11.27 -1.14 -18.16
CA ALA A 189 12.56 -1.27 -18.82
C ALA A 189 13.47 -0.06 -18.54
N ALA A 190 12.91 1.15 -18.61
CA ALA A 190 13.61 2.39 -18.25
C ALA A 190 14.04 2.40 -16.78
N ALA A 191 13.16 2.00 -15.86
CA ALA A 191 13.49 1.89 -14.45
C ALA A 191 14.66 0.92 -14.21
N LYS A 192 14.64 -0.26 -14.83
CA LYS A 192 15.74 -1.24 -14.71
C LYS A 192 17.06 -0.73 -15.31
N ALA A 193 17.00 0.08 -16.36
CA ALA A 193 18.20 0.68 -16.95
C ALA A 193 18.86 1.71 -16.01
N VAL A 194 18.06 2.41 -15.20
CA VAL A 194 18.53 3.45 -14.28
C VAL A 194 18.94 2.89 -12.91
N PHE A 195 18.10 2.02 -12.32
CA PHE A 195 18.27 1.52 -10.95
C PHE A 195 18.85 0.11 -10.88
N GLY A 196 19.03 -0.55 -12.02
CA GLY A 196 19.39 -1.97 -12.10
C GLY A 196 18.18 -2.88 -11.98
N VAL A 197 18.43 -4.19 -12.14
CA VAL A 197 17.37 -5.20 -11.98
C VAL A 197 17.21 -5.52 -10.51
N SER A 198 16.06 -5.14 -9.94
CA SER A 198 15.69 -5.40 -8.55
C SER A 198 14.45 -6.30 -8.46
N ALA A 199 14.30 -6.97 -7.31
CA ALA A 199 13.17 -7.88 -7.08
C ALA A 199 11.80 -7.19 -7.18
N PRO A 200 11.58 -5.94 -6.70
CA PRO A 200 10.30 -5.24 -6.88
C PRO A 200 9.98 -4.94 -8.34
N LEU A 201 10.96 -4.46 -9.11
CA LEU A 201 10.77 -4.19 -10.55
C LEU A 201 10.46 -5.49 -11.31
N ARG A 202 11.20 -6.58 -11.03
CA ARG A 202 10.97 -7.87 -11.68
C ARG A 202 9.63 -8.50 -11.27
N LEU A 203 9.19 -8.28 -10.04
CA LEU A 203 7.86 -8.69 -9.58
C LEU A 203 6.74 -7.98 -10.35
N GLU A 204 6.85 -6.66 -10.56
CA GLU A 204 5.86 -5.90 -11.35
C GLU A 204 5.81 -6.34 -12.82
N GLU A 205 6.94 -6.74 -13.41
CA GLU A 205 6.96 -7.36 -14.75
C GLU A 205 6.19 -8.69 -14.77
N GLY A 206 6.38 -9.52 -13.76
CA GLY A 206 5.63 -10.79 -13.62
C GLY A 206 4.13 -10.54 -13.50
N LEU A 207 3.72 -9.52 -12.74
CA LEU A 207 2.32 -9.12 -12.62
C LEU A 207 1.73 -8.58 -13.92
N LEU A 208 2.53 -7.84 -14.70
CA LEU A 208 2.13 -7.36 -16.01
C LEU A 208 1.90 -8.53 -16.98
N GLU A 209 2.77 -9.53 -16.99
CA GLU A 209 2.62 -10.71 -17.84
C GLU A 209 1.47 -11.62 -17.38
N LEU A 210 1.30 -11.80 -16.07
CA LEU A 210 0.15 -12.51 -15.51
C LEU A 210 -1.18 -11.84 -15.93
N GLY A 211 -1.23 -10.50 -15.91
CA GLY A 211 -2.40 -9.73 -16.34
C GLY A 211 -2.73 -9.89 -17.83
N ARG A 212 -1.72 -10.07 -18.69
CA ARG A 212 -1.92 -10.31 -20.14
C ARG A 212 -2.61 -11.63 -20.43
N ARG A 213 -2.40 -12.65 -19.60
CA ARG A 213 -2.92 -14.03 -19.76
C ARG A 213 -2.57 -14.72 -21.09
N LYS A 214 -1.74 -14.11 -21.93
CA LYS A 214 -1.29 -14.68 -23.21
C LYS A 214 -0.26 -15.79 -22.99
N ASP A 215 0.66 -15.58 -22.05
CA ASP A 215 1.71 -16.53 -21.72
C ASP A 215 1.92 -16.66 -20.20
N LEU A 216 1.19 -17.61 -19.59
CA LEU A 216 1.32 -17.90 -18.16
C LEU A 216 2.65 -18.58 -17.82
N TRP A 217 3.33 -19.19 -18.79
CA TRP A 217 4.67 -19.76 -18.59
C TRP A 217 5.74 -18.66 -18.49
N ALA A 218 5.60 -17.57 -19.26
CA ALA A 218 6.46 -16.40 -19.12
C ALA A 218 6.30 -15.77 -17.73
N ALA A 219 5.06 -15.54 -17.26
CA ALA A 219 4.81 -15.03 -15.91
C ALA A 219 5.40 -15.95 -14.83
N LYS A 220 5.19 -17.28 -14.95
CA LYS A 220 5.77 -18.28 -14.04
C LYS A 220 7.29 -18.16 -13.95
N ARG A 221 7.98 -18.04 -15.09
CA ARG A 221 9.44 -17.90 -15.14
C ARG A 221 9.92 -16.63 -14.44
N ILE A 222 9.25 -15.50 -14.71
CA ILE A 222 9.59 -14.22 -14.07
C ILE A 222 9.47 -14.32 -12.55
N PHE A 223 8.37 -14.89 -12.03
CA PHE A 223 8.23 -15.06 -10.58
C PHE A 223 9.26 -16.02 -9.98
N GLN A 224 9.67 -17.04 -10.72
CA GLN A 224 10.77 -17.91 -10.30
C GLN A 224 12.08 -17.12 -10.18
N GLU A 225 12.42 -16.30 -11.17
CA GLU A 225 13.60 -15.44 -11.12
C GLU A 225 13.56 -14.48 -9.92
N VAL A 226 12.38 -13.89 -9.59
CA VAL A 226 12.24 -13.03 -8.40
C VAL A 226 12.59 -13.79 -7.11
N MET A 227 12.21 -15.07 -6.99
CA MET A 227 12.53 -15.89 -5.82
C MET A 227 14.04 -16.25 -5.74
N GLU A 228 14.78 -16.14 -6.85
CA GLU A 228 16.23 -16.38 -6.90
C GLU A 228 17.04 -15.10 -6.61
N MET A 229 16.40 -13.92 -6.65
CA MET A 229 17.02 -12.63 -6.31
C MET A 229 17.11 -12.41 -4.80
N PRO A 230 17.94 -11.46 -4.29
CA PRO A 230 17.89 -11.07 -2.89
C PRO A 230 16.50 -10.56 -2.50
N ASP A 231 15.96 -11.07 -1.38
CA ASP A 231 14.63 -10.65 -0.93
C ASP A 231 14.64 -9.18 -0.49
N SER A 232 13.54 -8.49 -0.77
CA SER A 232 13.37 -7.07 -0.52
C SER A 232 11.95 -6.76 -0.03
N PRO A 233 11.76 -5.71 0.78
CA PRO A 233 10.42 -5.27 1.14
C PRO A 233 9.72 -4.72 -0.10
N HIS A 234 8.49 -5.17 -0.33
CA HIS A 234 7.62 -4.62 -1.36
C HIS A 234 6.69 -3.57 -0.76
N PHE A 235 6.30 -2.54 -1.53
CA PHE A 235 5.39 -1.48 -1.06
C PHE A 235 4.01 -2.02 -0.64
N ALA A 236 3.62 -3.23 -1.07
CA ALA A 236 2.40 -3.88 -0.58
C ALA A 236 2.48 -4.28 0.90
N GLY A 237 3.66 -4.22 1.53
CA GLY A 237 3.87 -4.51 2.95
C GLY A 237 4.23 -5.97 3.25
N GLU A 238 4.70 -6.71 2.26
CA GLU A 238 5.20 -8.09 2.37
C GLU A 238 6.50 -8.19 1.55
N SER A 239 7.28 -9.26 1.75
CA SER A 239 8.51 -9.44 0.98
C SER A 239 8.25 -9.86 -0.47
N THR A 240 9.14 -9.44 -1.37
CA THR A 240 9.07 -9.78 -2.80
C THR A 240 9.06 -11.28 -3.04
N HIS A 241 9.79 -12.07 -2.25
CA HIS A 241 9.78 -13.53 -2.34
C HIS A 241 8.42 -14.15 -2.04
N HIS A 242 7.78 -13.73 -0.95
CA HIS A 242 6.48 -14.28 -0.57
C HIS A 242 5.41 -13.94 -1.61
N LEU A 243 5.42 -12.71 -2.12
CA LEU A 243 4.51 -12.29 -3.18
C LEU A 243 4.78 -13.06 -4.48
N ALA A 244 6.05 -13.14 -4.92
CA ALA A 244 6.43 -13.90 -6.10
C ALA A 244 6.02 -15.37 -5.99
N LYS A 245 6.25 -16.02 -4.84
CA LYS A 245 5.83 -17.41 -4.61
C LYS A 245 4.32 -17.59 -4.69
N ALA A 246 3.54 -16.65 -4.15
CA ALA A 246 2.08 -16.70 -4.21
C ALA A 246 1.59 -16.61 -5.67
N TYR A 247 2.12 -15.68 -6.45
CA TYR A 247 1.76 -15.53 -7.87
C TYR A 247 2.32 -16.65 -8.75
N TRP A 248 3.50 -17.18 -8.44
CA TRP A 248 4.04 -18.39 -9.06
C TRP A 248 3.07 -19.56 -8.87
N ASN A 249 2.58 -19.80 -7.64
CA ASN A 249 1.56 -20.83 -7.41
C ASN A 249 0.24 -20.55 -8.16
N ALA A 250 -0.16 -19.29 -8.29
CA ALA A 250 -1.32 -18.92 -9.10
C ALA A 250 -1.12 -19.26 -10.59
N THR A 251 0.08 -19.08 -11.14
CA THR A 251 0.38 -19.50 -12.52
C THR A 251 0.32 -21.02 -12.69
N ARG A 252 0.72 -21.80 -11.68
CA ARG A 252 0.71 -23.28 -11.73
C ARG A 252 -0.65 -23.90 -11.94
N LEU A 253 -1.72 -23.23 -11.48
CA LEU A 253 -3.12 -23.59 -11.75
C LEU A 253 -3.41 -23.81 -13.23
N TRP A 254 -2.66 -23.14 -14.11
CA TRP A 254 -2.88 -23.12 -15.56
C TRP A 254 -1.69 -23.66 -16.38
N THR A 255 -0.61 -24.09 -15.73
CA THR A 255 0.60 -24.61 -16.40
C THR A 255 0.83 -26.12 -16.15
N GLY A 256 -0.24 -26.89 -15.90
CA GLY A 256 -0.16 -28.34 -15.73
C GLY A 256 0.30 -28.86 -14.37
N GLU A 257 0.41 -27.99 -13.35
CA GLU A 257 0.83 -28.34 -11.98
C GLU A 257 -0.25 -27.85 -10.98
N ALA A 258 -1.51 -28.13 -11.32
CA ALA A 258 -2.65 -27.47 -10.69
C ALA A 258 -2.84 -27.87 -9.22
N GLU A 259 -2.56 -29.12 -8.84
CA GLU A 259 -2.71 -29.59 -7.46
C GLU A 259 -1.74 -28.86 -6.51
N GLU A 260 -0.46 -28.79 -6.88
CA GLU A 260 0.53 -28.09 -6.07
C GLU A 260 0.35 -26.56 -6.15
N GLY A 261 -0.14 -26.06 -7.29
CA GLY A 261 -0.57 -24.67 -7.42
C GLY A 261 -1.70 -24.33 -6.44
N LEU A 262 -2.69 -25.22 -6.32
CA LEU A 262 -3.86 -25.06 -5.46
C LEU A 262 -3.51 -25.12 -3.96
N ASP A 263 -2.69 -26.08 -3.56
CA ASP A 263 -2.16 -26.15 -2.19
C ASP A 263 -1.31 -24.90 -1.87
N GLY A 264 -0.41 -24.53 -2.79
CA GLY A 264 0.46 -23.37 -2.64
C GLY A 264 -0.29 -22.05 -2.53
N ILE A 265 -1.29 -21.80 -3.37
CA ILE A 265 -2.10 -20.58 -3.33
C ILE A 265 -2.99 -20.54 -2.08
N SER A 266 -3.50 -21.70 -1.63
CA SER A 266 -4.34 -21.78 -0.42
C SER A 266 -3.56 -21.41 0.83
N ARG A 267 -2.33 -21.92 0.97
CA ARG A 267 -1.42 -21.52 2.08
C ARG A 267 -1.10 -20.03 2.05
N ALA A 268 -0.89 -19.46 0.85
CA ALA A 268 -0.65 -18.03 0.70
C ALA A 268 -1.87 -17.19 1.13
N ILE A 269 -3.07 -17.61 0.73
CA ILE A 269 -4.34 -16.96 1.11
C ILE A 269 -4.53 -16.98 2.63
N ASP A 270 -4.28 -18.11 3.30
CA ASP A 270 -4.46 -18.23 4.75
C ASP A 270 -3.48 -17.35 5.53
N ARG A 271 -2.22 -17.28 5.08
CA ARG A 271 -1.23 -16.33 5.63
C ARG A 271 -1.70 -14.89 5.45
N LEU A 272 -2.07 -14.51 4.23
CA LEU A 272 -2.45 -13.13 3.92
C LEU A 272 -3.73 -12.70 4.65
N ARG A 273 -4.70 -13.60 4.84
CA ARG A 273 -5.91 -13.35 5.63
C ARG A 273 -5.61 -12.85 7.05
N SER A 274 -4.56 -13.36 7.66
CA SER A 274 -4.14 -12.90 8.99
C SER A 274 -3.40 -11.56 8.92
N ALA A 275 -2.57 -11.36 7.89
CA ALA A 275 -1.76 -10.16 7.72
C ALA A 275 -2.59 -8.90 7.38
N ILE A 276 -3.68 -9.03 6.61
CA ILE A 276 -4.52 -7.89 6.19
C ILE A 276 -5.23 -7.17 7.34
N LEU A 277 -5.28 -7.75 8.54
CA LEU A 277 -5.79 -7.07 9.74
C LEU A 277 -4.92 -5.87 10.13
N TYR A 278 -3.63 -5.95 9.78
CA TYR A 278 -2.61 -4.95 10.12
C TYR A 278 -2.10 -4.18 8.90
N VAL A 279 -2.14 -4.79 7.71
CA VAL A 279 -1.57 -4.24 6.48
C VAL A 279 -2.62 -4.18 5.37
N ASP A 280 -3.31 -3.05 5.24
CA ASP A 280 -4.41 -2.92 4.27
C ASP A 280 -3.93 -3.03 2.80
N THR A 281 -2.68 -2.69 2.52
CA THR A 281 -2.08 -2.77 1.17
C THR A 281 -1.95 -4.19 0.63
N LEU A 282 -2.16 -5.22 1.48
CA LEU A 282 -2.23 -6.62 1.05
C LEU A 282 -3.62 -7.05 0.58
N ARG A 283 -4.67 -6.24 0.79
CA ARG A 283 -6.04 -6.59 0.39
C ARG A 283 -6.20 -6.78 -1.13
N PRO A 284 -5.62 -5.94 -2.01
CA PRO A 284 -5.64 -6.18 -3.46
C PRO A 284 -4.94 -7.49 -3.85
N VAL A 285 -3.80 -7.81 -3.21
CA VAL A 285 -3.05 -9.05 -3.45
C VAL A 285 -3.91 -10.26 -3.08
N LEU A 286 -4.49 -10.26 -1.88
CA LEU A 286 -5.36 -11.33 -1.41
C LEU A 286 -6.58 -11.49 -2.34
N SER A 287 -7.20 -10.38 -2.74
CA SER A 287 -8.32 -10.37 -3.68
C SER A 287 -7.93 -10.99 -5.02
N GLN A 288 -6.77 -10.66 -5.59
CA GLN A 288 -6.30 -11.26 -6.84
C GLN A 288 -6.12 -12.78 -6.71
N LEU A 289 -5.45 -13.25 -5.65
CA LEU A 289 -5.22 -14.68 -5.43
C LEU A 289 -6.52 -15.46 -5.26
N LEU A 290 -7.49 -14.90 -4.51
CA LEU A 290 -8.82 -15.47 -4.38
C LEU A 290 -9.55 -15.53 -5.73
N LEU A 291 -9.43 -14.51 -6.58
CA LEU A 291 -10.02 -14.54 -7.92
C LEU A 291 -9.36 -15.59 -8.83
N GLU A 292 -8.05 -15.78 -8.75
CA GLU A 292 -7.38 -16.84 -9.52
C GLU A 292 -7.82 -18.24 -9.07
N ARG A 293 -7.89 -18.48 -7.75
CA ARG A 293 -8.38 -19.73 -7.20
C ARG A 293 -9.86 -19.95 -7.51
N SER A 294 -10.69 -18.92 -7.37
CA SER A 294 -12.11 -18.96 -7.70
C SER A 294 -12.35 -19.32 -9.16
N HIS A 295 -11.60 -18.73 -10.09
CA HIS A 295 -11.71 -19.08 -11.51
C HIS A 295 -11.32 -20.53 -11.79
N TYR A 296 -10.29 -21.04 -11.11
CA TYR A 296 -9.91 -22.44 -11.22
C TYR A 296 -11.05 -23.35 -10.74
N PHE A 297 -11.65 -23.07 -9.57
CA PHE A 297 -12.79 -23.84 -9.07
C PHE A 297 -14.03 -23.76 -9.96
N ALA A 298 -14.32 -22.58 -10.51
CA ALA A 298 -15.44 -22.37 -11.44
C ALA A 298 -15.29 -23.23 -12.71
N THR A 299 -14.06 -23.46 -13.17
CA THR A 299 -13.80 -24.28 -14.37
C THR A 299 -13.71 -25.78 -14.08
N HIS A 300 -13.43 -26.19 -12.83
CA HIS A 300 -13.15 -27.58 -12.43
C HIS A 300 -14.20 -28.23 -11.52
N LYS A 301 -15.47 -27.79 -11.64
CA LYS A 301 -16.65 -28.39 -10.97
C LYS A 301 -16.71 -28.23 -9.44
N GLU A 302 -16.10 -27.19 -8.89
CA GLU A 302 -16.26 -26.81 -7.47
C GLU A 302 -16.97 -25.45 -7.31
N PRO A 303 -18.22 -25.30 -7.80
CA PRO A 303 -18.89 -23.99 -7.85
C PRO A 303 -19.09 -23.36 -6.46
N SER A 304 -19.36 -24.16 -5.42
CA SER A 304 -19.55 -23.64 -4.06
C SER A 304 -18.29 -22.97 -3.50
N ALA A 305 -17.11 -23.57 -3.73
CA ALA A 305 -15.83 -22.99 -3.32
C ALA A 305 -15.51 -21.73 -4.14
N ALA A 306 -15.77 -21.76 -5.45
CA ALA A 306 -15.61 -20.60 -6.33
C ALA A 306 -16.45 -19.40 -5.86
N VAL A 307 -17.73 -19.62 -5.51
CA VAL A 307 -18.63 -18.57 -5.01
C VAL A 307 -18.11 -17.95 -3.71
N LEU A 308 -17.61 -18.77 -2.79
CA LEU A 308 -17.07 -18.28 -1.53
C LEU A 308 -15.85 -17.38 -1.78
N ASP A 309 -14.90 -17.83 -2.58
CA ASP A 309 -13.70 -17.06 -2.90
C ASP A 309 -14.02 -15.76 -3.63
N LEU A 310 -14.95 -15.80 -4.60
CA LEU A 310 -15.40 -14.61 -5.32
C LEU A 310 -16.04 -13.58 -4.39
N LYS A 311 -16.94 -14.00 -3.50
CA LYS A 311 -17.59 -13.11 -2.52
C LYS A 311 -16.56 -12.46 -1.59
N VAL A 312 -15.61 -13.24 -1.11
CA VAL A 312 -14.56 -12.75 -0.21
C VAL A 312 -13.61 -11.78 -0.94
N ALA A 313 -13.22 -12.09 -2.19
CA ALA A 313 -12.37 -11.20 -2.99
C ALA A 313 -13.02 -9.82 -3.18
N MET A 314 -14.28 -9.79 -3.60
CA MET A 314 -15.02 -8.55 -3.85
C MET A 314 -15.31 -7.74 -2.58
N ALA A 315 -15.36 -8.38 -1.41
CA ALA A 315 -15.45 -7.67 -0.14
C ALA A 315 -14.13 -6.98 0.25
N PHE A 316 -12.99 -7.46 -0.23
CA PHE A 316 -11.67 -6.90 0.11
C PHE A 316 -11.20 -5.80 -0.83
N CYS A 317 -11.53 -5.88 -2.12
CA CYS A 317 -11.11 -4.90 -3.10
C CYS A 317 -12.05 -4.89 -4.32
N THR A 318 -12.50 -3.70 -4.72
CA THR A 318 -13.40 -3.50 -5.87
C THR A 318 -12.76 -2.66 -6.96
N TYR A 319 -11.43 -2.73 -7.11
CA TYR A 319 -10.73 -2.07 -8.22
C TYR A 319 -11.30 -2.54 -9.57
N PRO A 320 -11.42 -1.67 -10.60
CA PRO A 320 -12.05 -2.05 -11.86
C PRO A 320 -11.44 -3.30 -12.51
N LEU A 321 -10.11 -3.43 -12.47
CA LEU A 321 -9.41 -4.63 -12.96
C LEU A 321 -9.88 -5.92 -12.27
N LEU A 322 -10.04 -5.88 -10.94
CA LEU A 322 -10.49 -7.02 -10.15
C LEU A 322 -12.00 -7.26 -10.30
N ALA A 323 -12.79 -6.20 -10.41
CA ALA A 323 -14.22 -6.26 -10.64
C ALA A 323 -14.55 -6.90 -11.99
N SER A 324 -13.87 -6.47 -13.06
CA SER A 324 -13.97 -7.08 -14.40
C SER A 324 -13.64 -8.57 -14.34
N ARG A 325 -12.58 -8.93 -13.60
CA ARG A 325 -12.21 -10.34 -13.40
C ARG A 325 -13.27 -11.13 -12.64
N GLY A 326 -13.86 -10.53 -11.60
CA GLY A 326 -14.97 -11.09 -10.85
C GLY A 326 -16.18 -11.36 -11.74
N GLU A 327 -16.48 -10.44 -12.68
CA GLU A 327 -17.58 -10.61 -13.62
C GLU A 327 -17.35 -11.78 -14.58
N THR A 328 -16.13 -11.92 -15.13
CA THR A 328 -15.78 -13.11 -15.93
C THR A 328 -16.02 -14.42 -15.17
N ILE A 329 -15.73 -14.46 -13.87
CA ILE A 329 -15.95 -15.65 -13.04
C ILE A 329 -17.44 -15.87 -12.80
N ARG A 330 -18.25 -14.82 -12.59
CA ARG A 330 -19.71 -14.93 -12.49
C ARG A 330 -20.32 -15.50 -13.76
N GLU A 331 -19.91 -14.99 -14.92
CA GLU A 331 -20.35 -15.48 -16.22
C GLU A 331 -20.01 -16.98 -16.38
N GLU A 332 -18.79 -17.39 -16.00
CA GLU A 332 -18.36 -18.79 -16.05
C GLU A 332 -19.18 -19.70 -15.12
N LEU A 333 -19.48 -19.23 -13.89
CA LEU A 333 -20.30 -19.95 -12.92
C LEU A 333 -21.74 -20.12 -13.40
N LEU A 334 -22.31 -19.08 -13.99
CA LEU A 334 -23.64 -19.12 -14.58
C LEU A 334 -23.69 -20.07 -15.77
N TRP A 335 -22.74 -19.93 -16.70
CA TRP A 335 -22.73 -20.70 -17.94
C TRP A 335 -22.52 -22.20 -17.70
N ARG A 336 -21.58 -22.58 -16.83
CA ARG A 336 -21.25 -24.00 -16.60
C ARG A 336 -22.11 -24.68 -15.55
N HIS A 337 -22.54 -23.96 -14.52
CA HIS A 337 -23.16 -24.55 -13.33
C HIS A 337 -24.55 -24.01 -13.02
N ALA A 338 -25.07 -23.06 -13.82
CA ALA A 338 -26.35 -22.39 -13.57
C ALA A 338 -26.43 -21.71 -12.18
N VAL A 339 -25.28 -21.32 -11.62
CA VAL A 339 -25.19 -20.66 -10.32
C VAL A 339 -25.21 -19.14 -10.50
N THR A 340 -26.13 -18.47 -9.81
CA THR A 340 -26.18 -17.00 -9.71
C THR A 340 -25.53 -16.55 -8.39
N VAL A 341 -24.68 -15.51 -8.45
CA VAL A 341 -23.78 -15.10 -7.36
C VAL A 341 -24.08 -13.72 -6.82
#